data_AF-A0A085BA42-F1
#
_entry.id   AF-A0A085BA42-F1
#
_cell.length_a   1.000
_cell.length_b   1.000
_cell.length_c   1.000
_cell.angle_alpha   90.00
_cell.angle_beta   90.00
_cell.angle_gamma   90.00
#
_symmetry.space_group_name_H-M   'P 1'
#
loop_
_entity.id
_entity.type
_entity.pdbx_description
1 polymer ?
#
loop_
_entity_poly.entity_id
_entity_poly.type
_entity_poly.pdbx_seq_one_letter_code
_entity_poly.pdbx_strand_id
1 'polypeptide(L)'
;MEIREKILLYFTKNDISFTEIGKELGISDVSVGHYLHGKRKMPMDFLVWFIRKYNPDLKSLFYEENENIVAEEKNVYFSNNDKAEVILIEMKRILKKHLDTK
;
A
#
# COMPACT_ATOMS: atom_id res chain seq x y z
N MET A 1 4.07 7.89 -9.59
CA MET A 1 2.68 7.39 -9.74
C MET A 1 2.12 7.15 -8.36
N GLU A 2 0.92 7.65 -8.09
CA GLU A 2 0.23 7.37 -6.84
C GLU A 2 -0.26 5.91 -6.77
N ILE A 3 -0.51 5.40 -5.56
CA ILE A 3 -0.96 4.01 -5.34
C ILE A 3 -2.20 3.69 -6.18
N ARG A 4 -3.18 4.59 -6.27
CA ARG A 4 -4.40 4.39 -7.08
C ARG A 4 -4.10 4.17 -8.56
N GLU A 5 -3.09 4.86 -9.09
CA GLU A 5 -2.69 4.77 -10.49
C GLU A 5 -1.95 3.45 -10.76
N LYS A 6 -1.12 3.01 -9.80
CA LYS A 6 -0.44 1.70 -9.85
C LYS A 6 -1.45 0.55 -9.81
N ILE A 7 -2.48 0.65 -8.95
CA ILE A 7 -3.57 -0.34 -8.88
C ILE A 7 -4.38 -0.33 -10.17
N LEU A 8 -4.73 0.85 -10.70
CA LEU A 8 -5.42 0.98 -11.97
C LEU A 8 -4.64 0.31 -13.11
N LEU A 9 -3.33 0.59 -13.20
CA LEU A 9 -2.44 -0.01 -14.19
C LEU A 9 -2.39 -1.54 -14.04
N TYR A 10 -2.37 -2.06 -12.81
CA TYR A 10 -2.44 -3.50 -12.56
C TYR A 10 -3.72 -4.11 -13.14
N PHE A 11 -4.88 -3.50 -12.88
CA PHE A 11 -6.15 -4.00 -13.43
C PHE A 11 -6.19 -3.94 -14.95
N THR A 12 -5.72 -2.84 -15.55
CA THR A 12 -5.64 -2.70 -17.01
C THR A 12 -4.71 -3.74 -17.64
N LYS A 13 -3.57 -4.06 -17.02
CA LYS A 13 -2.62 -5.05 -17.55
C LYS A 13 -3.12 -6.50 -17.47
N ASN A 14 -4.05 -6.78 -16.56
CA ASN A 14 -4.59 -8.13 -16.33
C ASN A 14 -6.02 -8.27 -16.88
N ASP A 15 -6.50 -7.33 -17.71
CA ASP A 15 -7.85 -7.28 -18.27
C ASP A 15 -8.99 -7.41 -17.22
N ILE A 16 -8.74 -6.90 -16.01
CA ILE A 16 -9.71 -6.94 -14.91
C ILE A 16 -10.66 -5.76 -15.05
N SER A 17 -11.95 -6.05 -15.25
CA SER A 17 -12.97 -5.03 -15.43
C SER A 17 -13.49 -4.45 -14.11
N PHE A 18 -13.86 -3.17 -14.10
CA PHE A 18 -14.49 -2.55 -12.91
C PHE A 18 -15.83 -3.21 -12.55
N THR A 19 -16.54 -3.75 -13.53
CA THR A 19 -17.78 -4.50 -13.34
C THR A 19 -17.55 -5.77 -12.53
N GLU A 20 -16.46 -6.48 -12.79
CA GLU A 20 -16.10 -7.70 -12.05
C GLU A 20 -15.73 -7.36 -10.60
N ILE A 21 -14.89 -6.34 -10.40
CA ILE A 21 -14.51 -5.85 -9.07
C ILE A 21 -15.74 -5.41 -8.28
N GLY A 22 -16.65 -4.65 -8.91
CA GLY A 22 -17.87 -4.17 -8.28
C GLY A 22 -18.78 -5.31 -7.83
N LYS A 23 -18.99 -6.31 -8.70
CA LYS A 23 -19.79 -7.51 -8.37
C LYS A 23 -19.23 -8.27 -7.18
N GLU A 24 -17.93 -8.45 -7.13
CA GLU A 24 -17.27 -9.19 -6.05
C GLU A 24 -17.33 -8.47 -4.70
N LEU A 25 -17.14 -7.15 -4.72
CA LEU A 25 -17.15 -6.33 -3.51
C LEU A 25 -18.55 -5.86 -3.10
N GLY A 26 -19.58 -6.16 -3.89
CA GLY A 26 -20.95 -5.68 -3.64
C GLY A 26 -21.12 -4.17 -3.79
N ILE A 27 -20.31 -3.52 -4.64
CA ILE A 27 -20.33 -2.07 -4.89
C ILE A 27 -20.53 -1.78 -6.38
N SER A 28 -20.94 -0.56 -6.73
CA SER A 28 -21.08 -0.19 -8.15
C SER A 28 -19.71 -0.07 -8.84
N ASP A 29 -19.68 -0.44 -10.12
CA ASP A 29 -18.57 -0.22 -11.05
C ASP A 29 -18.12 1.26 -11.08
N VAL A 30 -19.09 2.18 -11.01
CA VAL A 30 -18.84 3.63 -10.89
C VAL A 30 -18.06 3.95 -9.62
N SER A 31 -18.36 3.29 -8.49
CA SER A 31 -17.63 3.51 -7.23
C SER A 31 -16.19 3.02 -7.32
N VAL A 32 -15.96 1.86 -7.94
CA VAL A 32 -14.61 1.35 -8.24
C VAL A 32 -13.84 2.38 -9.08
N GLY A 33 -14.46 2.87 -10.16
CA GLY A 33 -13.87 3.91 -11.01
C GLY A 33 -13.58 5.21 -10.26
N HIS A 34 -14.42 5.61 -9.30
CA HIS A 34 -14.18 6.78 -8.47
C HIS A 34 -12.97 6.64 -7.56
N TYR A 35 -12.72 5.45 -7.00
CA TYR A 35 -11.54 5.18 -6.18
C TYR A 35 -10.26 5.23 -7.01
N LEU A 36 -10.26 4.59 -8.17
CA LEU A 36 -9.07 4.45 -9.02
C LEU A 36 -8.71 5.76 -9.74
N HIS A 37 -9.70 6.56 -10.14
CA HIS A 37 -9.46 7.88 -10.76
C HIS A 37 -9.33 9.03 -9.74
N GLY A 38 -9.33 8.74 -8.43
CA GLY A 38 -9.14 9.76 -7.39
C GLY A 38 -10.33 10.72 -7.18
N LYS A 39 -11.50 10.44 -7.78
CA LYS A 39 -12.73 11.22 -7.54
C LYS A 39 -13.29 11.02 -6.13
N ARG A 40 -12.95 9.90 -5.49
CA ARG A 40 -13.23 9.60 -4.08
C ARG A 40 -12.00 8.98 -3.42
N LYS A 41 -11.85 9.21 -2.12
CA LYS A 41 -10.84 8.52 -1.32
C LYS A 41 -11.09 7.01 -1.39
N MET A 42 -10.05 6.24 -1.70
CA MET A 42 -10.10 4.79 -1.69
C MET A 42 -10.27 4.28 -0.24
N PRO A 43 -11.27 3.44 0.05
CA PRO A 43 -11.42 2.80 1.35
C PRO A 43 -10.23 1.87 1.64
N MET A 44 -9.81 1.78 2.90
CA MET A 44 -8.76 0.83 3.30
C MET A 44 -9.17 -0.63 3.00
N ASP A 45 -10.45 -0.96 3.16
CA ASP A 45 -10.96 -2.30 2.87
C ASP A 45 -10.76 -2.70 1.40
N PHE A 46 -10.87 -1.74 0.47
CA PHE A 46 -10.60 -1.98 -0.95
C PHE A 46 -9.12 -2.34 -1.17
N LEU A 47 -8.21 -1.62 -0.51
CA LEU A 47 -6.77 -1.89 -0.59
C LEU A 47 -6.40 -3.25 0.03
N VAL A 48 -6.98 -3.57 1.18
CA VAL A 48 -6.78 -4.87 1.86
C VAL A 48 -7.29 -6.01 0.98
N TRP A 49 -8.49 -5.87 0.39
CA TRP A 49 -9.02 -6.86 -0.55
C TRP A 49 -8.07 -7.04 -1.75
N PHE A 50 -7.61 -5.95 -2.36
CA PHE A 50 -6.70 -6.00 -3.50
C PHE A 50 -5.40 -6.77 -3.17
N ILE A 51 -4.78 -6.48 -2.02
CA ILE A 51 -3.56 -7.16 -1.59
C ILE A 51 -3.82 -8.64 -1.34
N ARG A 52 -4.93 -8.99 -0.67
CA ARG A 52 -5.26 -10.39 -0.37
C ARG A 52 -5.58 -11.20 -1.61
N LYS A 53 -6.26 -10.60 -2.58
CA LYS A 53 -6.70 -11.29 -3.80
C LYS A 53 -5.57 -11.49 -4.79
N TYR A 54 -4.81 -10.43 -5.05
CA TYR A 54 -3.84 -10.42 -6.14
C TYR A 54 -2.39 -10.57 -5.69
N ASN A 55 -2.14 -10.50 -4.38
CA ASN A 55 -0.81 -10.56 -3.77
C ASN A 55 0.25 -9.79 -4.59
N PRO A 56 0.00 -8.51 -4.91
CA PRO A 56 0.88 -7.71 -5.75
C PRO A 56 2.23 -7.52 -5.07
N ASP A 57 3.28 -7.23 -5.84
CA ASP A 57 4.55 -6.82 -5.26
C ASP A 57 4.38 -5.47 -4.52
N LEU A 58 4.36 -5.54 -3.18
CA LEU A 58 4.20 -4.38 -2.32
C LEU A 58 5.33 -3.38 -2.49
N LYS A 59 6.54 -3.82 -2.90
CA LYS A 59 7.64 -2.91 -3.21
C LYS A 59 7.26 -1.99 -4.36
N SER A 60 6.84 -2.57 -5.47
CA SER A 60 6.36 -1.81 -6.63
C SER A 60 5.14 -0.92 -6.31
N LEU A 61 4.26 -1.34 -5.40
CA LEU A 61 3.03 -0.61 -5.08
C LEU A 61 3.29 0.62 -4.21
N PHE A 62 4.09 0.48 -3.14
CA PHE A 62 4.22 1.50 -2.10
C PHE A 62 5.49 2.34 -2.17
N TYR A 63 6.56 1.86 -2.82
CA TYR A 63 7.81 2.61 -2.90
C TYR A 63 7.86 3.39 -4.21
N GLU A 64 8.36 4.61 -4.16
CA GLU A 64 8.67 5.38 -5.36
C GLU A 64 10.04 4.93 -5.91
N GLU A 65 10.22 4.97 -7.23
CA GLU A 65 11.49 4.60 -7.90
C GLU A 65 12.69 5.42 -7.39
N ASN A 66 12.46 6.54 -6.71
CA ASN A 66 13.48 7.41 -6.12
C ASN A 66 13.74 7.18 -4.63
N GLU A 67 12.99 6.30 -3.97
CA GLU A 67 13.38 5.80 -2.65
C GLU A 67 14.42 4.70 -2.86
N ASN A 68 15.67 5.13 -3.08
CA ASN A 68 16.85 4.32 -2.80
C ASN A 68 16.86 4.00 -1.30
N ILE A 69 15.97 3.13 -0.86
CA ILE A 69 16.23 2.34 0.34
C ILE A 69 17.28 1.36 -0.13
N VAL A 70 18.54 1.75 0.04
CA VAL A 70 19.64 0.82 0.16
C VAL A 70 19.15 -0.21 1.17
N ALA A 71 18.70 -1.36 0.67
CA ALA A 71 18.64 -2.55 1.48
C ALA A 71 20.11 -2.80 1.82
N GLU A 72 20.59 -2.18 2.89
CA GLU A 72 21.66 -2.80 3.64
C GLU A 72 21.10 -4.18 3.96
N GLU A 73 21.63 -5.19 3.27
CA GLU A 73 21.48 -6.59 3.61
C GLU A 73 22.11 -6.80 4.99
N LYS A 74 21.51 -6.23 6.03
CA LYS A 74 21.61 -6.78 7.35
C LYS A 74 20.64 -7.94 7.34
N ASN A 75 21.15 -9.08 6.88
CA ASN A 75 20.64 -10.39 7.23
C ASN A 75 20.52 -10.43 8.75
N VAL A 76 19.36 -10.04 9.27
CA VAL A 76 19.06 -10.25 10.66
C VAL A 76 17.82 -11.10 10.74
N TYR A 77 18.08 -12.39 10.91
CA TYR A 77 17.11 -13.35 11.39
C TYR A 77 16.66 -12.88 12.78
N PHE A 78 15.52 -12.20 12.87
CA PHE A 78 14.92 -11.81 14.13
C PHE A 78 13.66 -12.63 14.41
N SER A 79 13.68 -13.25 15.58
CA SER A 79 12.54 -13.92 16.22
C SER A 79 11.39 -12.91 16.44
N ASN A 80 10.14 -13.39 16.45
CA ASN A 80 8.93 -12.56 16.42
C ASN A 80 8.79 -11.54 17.58
N ASN A 81 9.54 -11.68 18.67
CA ASN A 81 9.53 -10.71 19.78
C ASN A 81 10.33 -9.43 19.48
N ASP A 82 11.40 -9.50 18.69
CA ASP A 82 12.34 -8.37 18.51
C ASP A 82 11.78 -7.33 17.51
N LYS A 83 10.86 -7.73 16.63
CA LYS A 83 10.24 -6.86 15.63
C LYS A 83 9.42 -5.73 16.26
N ALA A 84 8.71 -6.01 17.35
CA ALA A 84 7.90 -5.01 18.04
C ALA A 84 8.77 -3.92 18.69
N GLU A 85 9.92 -4.32 19.24
CA GLU A 85 10.85 -3.42 19.90
C GLU A 85 11.56 -2.50 18.90
N VAL A 86 11.97 -3.04 17.74
CA VAL A 86 12.54 -2.24 16.65
C VAL A 86 11.54 -1.21 16.12
N ILE A 87 10.28 -1.61 15.94
CA ILE A 87 9.22 -0.68 15.50
C ILE A 87 9.02 0.43 16.53
N LEU A 88 9.00 0.10 17.84
CA LEU A 88 8.84 1.08 18.91
C LEU A 88 10.00 2.08 18.97
N ILE A 89 11.23 1.61 18.76
CA ILE A 89 12.42 2.48 18.69
C ILE A 89 12.29 3.46 17.52
N GLU A 90 11.86 2.97 16.37
CA GLU A 90 11.74 3.78 15.16
C GLU A 90 10.60 4.81 15.25
N MET A 91 9.46 4.42 15.84
CA MET A 91 8.36 5.34 16.14
C MET A 91 8.79 6.45 17.10
N LYS A 92 9.55 6.12 18.16
CA LYS A 92 10.08 7.12 19.10
C LYS A 92 11.02 8.12 18.40
N ARG A 93 11.86 7.63 17.47
CA ARG A 93 12.78 8.47 16.69
C ARG A 93 12.02 9.48 15.82
N ILE A 94 10.97 9.03 15.13
CA ILE A 94 10.13 9.88 14.26
C ILE A 94 9.38 10.93 15.09
N LEU A 95 8.78 10.51 16.21
CA LEU A 95 8.03 11.41 17.09
C LEU A 95 8.94 12.49 17.68
N LYS A 96 10.14 12.12 18.14
CA LYS A 96 11.11 13.09 18.68
C LYS A 96 11.49 14.15 17.65
N LYS A 97 11.73 13.74 16.40
CA LYS A 97 12.08 14.66 15.30
C LYS A 97 11.00 15.72 15.02
N HIS A 98 9.73 15.42 15.30
CA HIS A 98 8.60 16.31 15.06
C HIS A 98 8.07 17.03 16.32
N LEU A 99 8.50 16.62 17.51
CA LEU A 99 8.12 17.23 18.78
C LEU A 99 9.16 18.25 19.27
N ASP A 100 10.44 18.06 18.95
CA ASP A 100 11.53 18.99 19.33
C ASP A 100 11.64 20.21 18.37
N THR A 101 10.71 20.38 17.41
CA THR A 101 10.68 21.49 16.44
C THR A 101 9.78 22.66 16.89
N LYS A 102 9.84 23.05 18.17
CA LYS A 102 9.17 24.25 18.71
C LYS A 102 10.08 25.08 19.58
#